data_AF-A0A386UI53-F1
#
_entry.id   AF-A0A386UI53-F1
#
_cell.length_a   1.000
_cell.length_b   1.000
_cell.length_c   1.000
_cell.angle_alpha   90.00
_cell.angle_beta   90.00
_cell.angle_gamma   90.00
#
_symmetry.space_group_name_H-M   'P 1'
#
loop_
_entity.id
_entity.type
_entity.pdbx_description
1 polymer ?
#
loop_
_entity_poly.entity_id
_entity_poly.type
_entity_poly.pdbx_seq_one_letter_code
_entity_poly.pdbx_strand_id
1 'polypeptide(L)'
;MDRRIASSDLGSPPRRGAACVLLLTALLVAACGRGPTEDVLRGGVPARTDLHRTTGLPPHAVRTVNRNDAGWRLIYHPGNAPPDADQQAARALCALERRAVAQIVRLPLDAPFDDPGAAKIDILCA
;
A
#
# COMPACT_ATOMS: atom_id res chain seq x y z
N MET A 1 -15.47 44.89 64.02
CA MET A 1 -14.44 44.94 62.97
C MET A 1 -13.96 43.53 62.65
N ASP A 2 -13.68 43.29 61.37
CA ASP A 2 -12.81 42.26 60.79
C ASP A 2 -13.09 40.76 61.04
N ARG A 3 -13.69 40.13 60.01
CA ARG A 3 -13.19 38.83 59.53
C ARG A 3 -13.06 38.88 58.01
N ARG A 4 -11.80 38.92 57.55
CA ARG A 4 -11.40 38.56 56.19
C ARG A 4 -11.75 37.09 55.95
N ILE A 5 -12.45 36.80 54.85
CA ILE A 5 -12.38 35.49 54.20
C ILE A 5 -11.74 35.73 52.84
N ALA A 6 -10.59 35.09 52.70
CA ALA A 6 -9.74 35.09 51.54
C ALA A 6 -10.25 34.13 50.47
N SER A 7 -9.90 34.46 49.22
CA SER A 7 -9.56 33.56 48.11
C SER A 7 -10.65 32.59 47.63
N SER A 8 -10.99 32.56 46.34
CA SER A 8 -10.05 32.01 45.37
C SER A 8 -10.32 32.54 43.96
N ASP A 9 -9.24 33.03 43.35
CA ASP A 9 -9.04 33.21 41.92
C ASP A 9 -9.54 32.01 41.11
N LEU A 10 -10.62 32.21 40.35
CA LEU A 10 -10.87 31.44 39.14
C LEU A 10 -10.01 32.08 38.05
N GLY A 11 -8.73 31.71 38.02
CA GLY A 11 -7.84 32.00 36.91
C GLY A 11 -8.45 31.51 35.62
N SER A 12 -8.94 32.43 34.79
CA SER A 12 -9.31 32.14 33.41
C SER A 12 -8.04 31.72 32.66
N PRO A 13 -7.97 30.51 32.07
CA PRO A 13 -6.83 30.15 31.26
C PRO A 13 -6.79 31.06 30.02
N PRO A 14 -5.59 31.47 29.56
CA PRO A 14 -5.47 32.28 28.36
C PRO A 14 -6.03 31.51 27.16
N ARG A 15 -7.16 31.99 26.62
CA ARG A 15 -7.87 31.40 25.44
C ARG A 15 -6.94 31.15 24.23
N ARG A 16 -5.79 31.82 24.17
CA ARG A 16 -4.79 31.68 23.10
C ARG A 16 -3.96 30.40 23.18
N GLY A 17 -3.64 29.92 24.38
CA GLY A 17 -2.81 28.72 24.57
C GLY A 17 -3.57 27.43 24.24
N ALA A 18 -4.82 27.34 24.69
CA ALA A 18 -5.69 26.20 24.40
C ALA A 18 -5.98 26.06 22.89
N ALA A 19 -6.14 27.17 22.16
CA ALA A 19 -6.35 27.15 20.72
C ALA A 19 -5.13 26.61 19.95
N CYS A 20 -3.91 27.01 20.35
CA CYS A 20 -2.68 26.47 19.77
C CYS A 20 -2.52 24.97 20.05
N VAL A 21 -2.82 24.52 21.27
CA VAL A 21 -2.76 23.10 21.64
C VAL A 21 -3.79 22.28 20.86
N LEU A 22 -5.02 22.79 20.68
CA LEU A 22 -6.07 22.13 19.89
C LEU A 22 -5.74 22.06 18.39
N LEU A 23 -5.13 23.12 17.83
CA LEU A 23 -4.66 23.12 16.44
C LEU A 23 -3.52 22.13 16.22
N LEU A 24 -2.56 22.08 17.15
CA LEU A 24 -1.44 21.13 17.09
C LEU A 24 -1.91 19.68 17.22
N THR A 25 -2.82 19.39 18.15
CA THR A 25 -3.39 18.04 18.27
C THR A 25 -4.24 17.66 17.07
N ALA A 26 -5.02 18.58 16.50
CA ALA A 26 -5.78 18.33 15.27
C ALA A 26 -4.87 18.03 14.07
N LEU A 27 -3.75 18.75 13.92
CA LEU A 27 -2.77 18.50 12.86
C LEU A 27 -2.05 17.15 13.03
N LEU A 28 -1.67 16.80 14.26
CA LEU A 28 -1.06 15.50 14.57
C LEU A 28 -2.03 14.34 14.29
N VAL A 29 -3.30 14.47 14.67
CA VAL A 29 -4.33 13.46 14.39
C VAL A 29 -4.61 13.34 12.88
N ALA A 30 -4.61 14.45 12.14
CA ALA A 30 -4.77 14.44 10.68
C ALA A 30 -3.58 13.75 9.96
N ALA A 31 -2.38 13.81 10.53
CA ALA A 31 -1.19 13.15 9.98
C ALA A 31 -1.17 11.64 10.20
N CYS A 32 -1.79 11.14 11.27
CA CYS A 32 -1.85 9.71 11.61
C CYS A 32 -2.96 8.95 10.86
N GLY A 33 -3.83 9.64 10.13
CA GLY A 33 -5.01 9.07 9.50
C GLY A 33 -5.19 9.49 8.05
N ARG A 34 -4.10 9.63 7.29
CA ARG A 34 -4.21 9.87 5.85
C ARG A 34 -5.01 8.71 5.25
N GLY A 35 -6.24 8.99 4.81
CA GLY A 35 -7.08 8.02 4.12
C GLY A 35 -6.38 7.46 2.88
N PRO A 36 -6.94 6.42 2.23
CA PRO A 36 -6.36 5.85 1.02
C PRO A 36 -5.95 6.97 0.07
N THR A 37 -4.66 7.04 -0.28
CA THR A 37 -4.20 8.12 -1.14
C THR A 37 -4.83 7.95 -2.52
N GLU A 38 -5.22 9.06 -3.15
CA GLU A 38 -5.64 9.06 -4.55
C GLU A 38 -4.43 8.97 -5.51
N ASP A 39 -3.34 8.36 -5.03
CA ASP A 39 -2.13 8.17 -5.80
C ASP A 39 -2.39 7.18 -6.94
N VAL A 40 -1.73 7.42 -8.07
CA VAL A 40 -1.86 6.61 -9.26
C VAL A 40 -0.47 6.08 -9.63
N LEU A 41 -0.35 4.76 -9.68
CA LEU A 41 0.84 4.09 -10.19
C LEU A 41 1.03 4.46 -11.67
N ARG A 42 2.27 4.41 -12.15
CA ARG A 42 2.56 4.51 -13.58
C ARG A 42 1.65 3.56 -14.36
N GLY A 43 1.09 4.00 -15.49
CA GLY A 43 0.11 3.24 -16.26
C GLY A 43 -1.35 3.44 -15.83
N GLY A 44 -1.64 4.37 -14.92
CA GLY A 44 -3.01 4.80 -14.62
C GLY A 44 -3.74 3.94 -13.58
N VAL A 45 -3.02 3.09 -12.84
CA VAL A 45 -3.60 2.17 -11.85
C VAL A 45 -3.68 2.85 -10.49
N PRO A 46 -4.85 2.94 -9.85
CA PRO A 46 -4.95 3.49 -8.50
C PRO A 46 -4.08 2.72 -7.51
N ALA A 47 -3.34 3.41 -6.65
CA ALA A 47 -2.48 2.78 -5.64
C ALA A 47 -3.27 1.93 -4.64
N ARG A 48 -4.56 2.20 -4.45
CA ARG A 48 -5.50 1.39 -3.65
C ARG A 48 -5.91 0.07 -4.30
N THR A 49 -5.47 -0.22 -5.52
CA THR A 49 -5.78 -1.48 -6.20
C THR A 49 -5.12 -2.64 -5.46
N ASP A 50 -5.91 -3.65 -5.10
CA ASP A 50 -5.39 -4.89 -4.53
C ASP A 50 -4.70 -5.71 -5.63
N LEU A 51 -3.39 -5.52 -5.76
CA LEU A 51 -2.59 -6.17 -6.79
C LEU A 51 -2.50 -7.69 -6.57
N HIS A 52 -2.42 -8.16 -5.33
CA HIS A 52 -2.39 -9.59 -5.01
C HIS A 52 -3.66 -10.28 -5.51
N ARG A 53 -4.83 -9.71 -5.20
CA ARG A 53 -6.10 -10.23 -5.70
C ARG A 53 -6.24 -10.12 -7.21
N THR A 54 -5.70 -9.05 -7.81
CA THR A 54 -5.80 -8.83 -9.26
C THR A 54 -5.12 -9.93 -10.06
N THR A 55 -4.04 -10.54 -9.56
CA THR A 55 -3.37 -11.66 -10.26
C THR A 55 -4.31 -12.82 -10.60
N GLY A 56 -5.42 -12.97 -9.88
CA GLY A 56 -6.31 -14.13 -9.99
C GLY A 56 -5.74 -15.42 -9.40
N LEU A 57 -4.55 -15.38 -8.80
CA LEU A 57 -3.92 -16.51 -8.14
C LEU A 57 -4.45 -16.68 -6.72
N PRO A 58 -4.34 -17.89 -6.13
CA PRO A 58 -4.65 -18.09 -4.72
C PRO A 58 -3.82 -17.14 -3.83
N PRO A 59 -4.42 -16.48 -2.81
CA PRO A 59 -3.71 -15.49 -2.01
C PRO A 59 -2.43 -16.01 -1.34
N HIS A 60 -2.42 -17.29 -0.95
CA HIS A 60 -1.27 -17.94 -0.33
C HIS A 60 -0.15 -18.33 -1.32
N ALA A 61 -0.44 -18.32 -2.63
CA ALA A 61 0.57 -18.54 -3.66
C ALA A 61 1.35 -17.27 -3.95
N VAL A 62 0.74 -16.08 -3.80
CA VAL A 62 1.37 -14.80 -4.14
C VAL A 62 2.19 -14.28 -2.97
N ARG A 63 3.48 -14.03 -3.20
CA ARG A 63 4.35 -13.39 -2.21
C ARG A 63 4.34 -11.89 -2.38
N THR A 64 4.71 -11.43 -3.58
CA THR A 64 4.81 -10.01 -3.89
C THR A 64 4.34 -9.74 -5.31
N VAL A 65 3.63 -8.63 -5.47
CA VAL A 65 3.29 -8.08 -6.78
C VAL A 65 3.63 -6.60 -6.74
N ASN A 66 4.41 -6.13 -7.70
CA ASN A 66 4.76 -4.72 -7.78
C ASN A 66 4.84 -4.24 -9.21
N ARG A 67 4.62 -2.95 -9.39
CA ARG A 67 4.85 -2.28 -10.67
C ARG A 67 6.34 -2.09 -10.92
N ASN A 68 6.78 -2.25 -12.17
CA ASN A 68 8.11 -1.85 -12.64
C ASN A 68 7.99 -0.95 -13.89
N ASP A 69 9.12 -0.54 -14.47
CA ASP A 69 9.12 0.41 -15.61
C ASP A 69 8.49 -0.16 -16.88
N ALA A 70 8.60 -1.47 -17.13
CA ALA A 70 8.14 -2.15 -18.34
C ALA A 70 6.75 -2.82 -18.20
N GLY A 71 6.23 -2.95 -16.98
CA GLY A 71 4.99 -3.63 -16.66
C GLY A 71 4.97 -4.04 -15.19
N TRP A 72 4.89 -5.34 -14.90
CA TRP A 72 4.71 -5.88 -13.55
C TRP A 72 5.79 -6.88 -13.18
N ARG A 73 6.06 -7.00 -11.88
CA ARG A 73 6.86 -8.07 -11.29
C ARG A 73 6.00 -8.87 -10.33
N LEU A 74 6.08 -10.18 -10.45
CA LEU A 74 5.38 -11.14 -9.61
C LEU A 74 6.39 -12.13 -9.02
N ILE A 75 6.31 -12.31 -7.69
CA ILE A 75 6.95 -13.43 -6.99
C ILE A 75 5.84 -14.28 -6.37
N TYR A 76 5.84 -15.57 -6.68
CA TYR A 76 4.80 -16.50 -6.26
C TYR A 76 5.32 -17.93 -6.16
N HIS A 77 4.54 -18.83 -5.56
CA HIS A 77 4.83 -20.27 -5.51
C HIS A 77 4.06 -21.03 -6.58
N PRO A 78 4.72 -21.58 -7.62
CA PRO A 78 4.07 -22.37 -8.65
C PRO A 78 3.40 -23.64 -8.12
N GLY A 79 3.96 -24.29 -7.10
CA GLY A 79 3.37 -25.49 -6.49
C GLY A 79 2.00 -25.27 -5.82
N ASN A 80 1.67 -24.01 -5.52
CA ASN A 80 0.40 -23.61 -4.90
C ASN A 80 -0.52 -22.86 -5.89
N ALA A 81 -0.14 -22.81 -7.18
CA ALA A 81 -0.83 -22.04 -8.19
C ALA A 81 -1.36 -22.96 -9.31
N PRO A 82 -2.37 -22.53 -10.09
CA PRO A 82 -2.84 -23.29 -11.23
C PRO A 82 -1.74 -23.44 -12.31
N PRO A 83 -1.83 -24.45 -13.21
CA PRO A 83 -0.81 -24.70 -14.22
C PRO A 83 -0.52 -23.53 -15.18
N ASP A 84 -1.46 -22.62 -15.39
CA ASP A 84 -1.34 -21.45 -16.26
C ASP A 84 -1.14 -20.13 -15.49
N ALA A 85 -0.73 -20.20 -14.23
CA ALA A 85 -0.59 -19.07 -13.31
C ALA A 85 0.16 -17.87 -13.89
N ASP A 86 1.30 -18.10 -14.56
CA ASP A 86 2.08 -17.03 -15.20
C ASP A 86 1.22 -16.23 -16.19
N GLN A 87 0.49 -16.93 -17.06
CA GLN A 87 -0.31 -16.29 -18.09
C GLN A 87 -1.61 -15.69 -17.54
N GLN A 88 -2.23 -16.35 -16.58
CA GLN A 88 -3.38 -15.83 -15.87
C GLN A 88 -3.05 -14.48 -15.22
N ALA A 89 -1.97 -14.43 -14.42
CA ALA A 89 -1.53 -13.22 -13.75
C ALA A 89 -1.12 -12.14 -14.75
N ALA A 90 -0.41 -12.50 -15.83
CA ALA A 90 0.00 -11.55 -16.85
C ALA A 90 -1.18 -10.84 -17.53
N ARG A 91 -2.20 -11.59 -17.95
CA ARG A 91 -3.41 -11.02 -18.54
C ARG A 91 -4.14 -10.09 -17.58
N ALA A 92 -4.32 -10.52 -16.34
CA ALA A 92 -5.05 -9.75 -15.35
C ALA A 92 -4.34 -8.44 -14.97
N LEU A 93 -3.01 -8.49 -14.82
CA LEU A 93 -2.21 -7.32 -14.48
C LEU A 93 -2.09 -6.33 -15.64
N CYS A 94 -1.81 -6.78 -16.88
CA CYS A 94 -1.76 -5.88 -18.03
C CYS A 94 -3.14 -5.26 -18.35
N ALA A 95 -4.23 -5.96 -18.03
CA ALA A 95 -5.58 -5.41 -18.18
C ALA A 95 -5.85 -4.21 -17.27
N LEU A 96 -5.19 -4.08 -16.11
CA LEU A 96 -5.26 -2.88 -15.26
C LEU A 96 -4.83 -1.61 -16.01
N GLU A 97 -3.88 -1.76 -16.94
CA GLU A 97 -3.35 -0.68 -17.78
C GLU A 97 -4.08 -0.55 -19.11
N ARG A 98 -5.06 -1.43 -19.39
CA ARG A 98 -5.69 -1.59 -20.71
C ARG A 98 -4.69 -1.93 -21.82
N ARG A 99 -3.69 -2.75 -21.50
CA ARG A 99 -2.61 -3.16 -22.41
C ARG A 99 -2.62 -4.67 -22.62
N ALA A 100 -2.07 -5.11 -23.75
CA ALA A 100 -1.91 -6.53 -24.02
C ALA A 100 -0.67 -7.09 -23.32
N VAL A 101 -0.61 -8.40 -23.10
CA VAL A 101 0.63 -9.06 -22.64
C VAL A 101 1.60 -9.11 -23.82
N ALA A 102 2.76 -8.46 -23.66
CA ALA A 102 3.83 -8.50 -24.65
C ALA A 102 4.74 -9.71 -24.43
N GLN A 103 5.16 -9.92 -23.18
CA GLN A 103 6.13 -10.96 -22.83
C GLN A 103 6.06 -11.30 -21.35
N ILE A 104 6.39 -12.56 -21.02
CA ILE A 104 6.64 -13.02 -19.65
C ILE A 104 8.09 -13.50 -19.58
N VAL A 105 8.86 -12.96 -18.65
CA VAL A 105 10.29 -13.23 -18.47
C VAL A 105 10.50 -13.86 -17.10
N ARG A 106 11.00 -15.09 -17.06
CA ARG A 106 11.41 -15.75 -15.82
C ARG A 106 12.77 -15.20 -15.39
N LEU A 107 12.88 -14.79 -14.14
CA LEU A 107 14.11 -14.25 -13.56
C LEU A 107 14.59 -15.13 -12.40
N PRO A 108 15.91 -15.22 -12.18
CA PRO A 108 16.44 -15.90 -10.99
C PRO A 108 16.06 -15.10 -9.73
N LEU A 109 15.70 -15.81 -8.65
CA LEU A 109 15.61 -15.20 -7.33
C LEU A 109 17.00 -14.79 -6.84
N ASP A 110 17.08 -13.68 -6.11
CA ASP A 110 18.36 -13.14 -5.64
C ASP A 110 18.92 -13.99 -4.48
N ALA A 111 18.04 -14.54 -3.64
CA ALA A 111 18.35 -15.53 -2.61
C ALA A 111 17.36 -16.72 -2.68
N PRO A 112 17.59 -17.69 -3.57
CA PRO A 112 16.63 -18.78 -3.83
C PRO A 112 16.34 -19.69 -2.61
N PHE A 113 17.24 -19.74 -1.64
CA PHE A 113 17.12 -20.58 -0.46
C PHE A 113 16.27 -19.94 0.66
N ASP A 114 16.03 -18.63 0.60
CA ASP A 114 15.21 -17.92 1.59
C ASP A 114 13.71 -18.18 1.38
N ASP A 115 13.30 -18.46 0.13
CA ASP A 115 11.94 -18.87 -0.21
C ASP A 115 11.94 -20.03 -1.24
N PRO A 116 12.22 -21.27 -0.79
CA PRO A 116 12.39 -22.41 -1.68
C PRO A 116 11.15 -22.68 -2.53
N GLY A 117 11.36 -22.85 -3.84
CA GLY A 117 10.29 -23.13 -4.79
C GLY A 117 9.45 -21.93 -5.18
N ALA A 118 9.79 -20.71 -4.73
CA ALA A 118 9.23 -19.50 -5.31
C ALA A 118 9.79 -19.25 -6.72
N ALA A 119 9.03 -18.52 -7.53
CA ALA A 119 9.41 -18.09 -8.85
C ALA A 119 9.25 -16.56 -8.96
N LYS A 120 10.21 -15.91 -9.63
CA LYS A 120 10.17 -14.47 -9.97
C LYS A 120 9.94 -14.33 -11.48
N ILE A 121 8.94 -13.56 -11.86
CA ILE A 121 8.69 -13.20 -13.26
C ILE A 121 8.52 -11.70 -13.42
N ASP A 122 9.00 -11.18 -14.54
CA ASP A 122 8.61 -9.87 -15.06
C ASP A 122 7.61 -10.07 -16.21
N ILE A 123 6.56 -9.28 -16.21
CA ILE A 123 5.48 -9.26 -17.18
C ILE A 123 5.55 -7.91 -17.89
N LEU A 124 5.81 -7.93 -19.20
CA LEU A 124 5.84 -6.75 -20.04
C LEU A 124 4.47 -6.58 -20.71
N CYS A 125 3.94 -5.37 -20.67
CA CYS A 125 2.69 -5.03 -21.35
C CYS A 125 2.99 -4.20 -22.62
N ALA A 126 2.13 -4.32 -23.65
CA ALA A 126 2.18 -3.55 -24.92
C ALA A 126 0.98 -2.62 -25.02
#